data_AF-A0A167JJY2-F1
#
_entry.id   AF-A0A167JJY2-F1
#
_cell.length_a   1.000
_cell.length_b   1.000
_cell.length_c   1.000
_cell.angle_alpha   90.00
_cell.angle_beta   90.00
_cell.angle_gamma   90.00
#
_symmetry.space_group_name_H-M   'P 1'
#
loop_
_entity.id
_entity.type
_entity.pdbx_description
1 polymer ?
#
loop_
_entity_poly.entity_id
_entity_poly.type
_entity_poly.pdbx_seq_one_letter_code
_entity_poly.pdbx_strand_id
1 'polypeptide(L)'
;MIKSLSTSAFATTFMLTSTIVSAADTAVITYDKVLDGVNNNTHSLSIDVSFSGDVIAGMEQSTNSLLTGKREEAQNLFEGAGSQARYNFVYRDNSGEKWFVGAENASGLISGTWYGANGDKGDFTANFSCPSPLPSYCSTLNMTADAIFSGSGLNYSRAIDESFLQDSNDPNKGLYVQSDDGGLPFPMGFNIEFTKTFTLQSFKFGTYNNGQGTRATGFTFEVWENNGWVNKGTFNFNALPSKQWIRQEFSLSTPVTTSKIRIAATGTSDFYNGGRVLMWGLSFH
;
A
#
# COMPACT_ATOMS: atom_id res chain seq x y z
N MET A 1 -23.68 -10.20 74.81
CA MET A 1 -24.27 -9.76 73.55
C MET A 1 -23.29 -8.78 72.90
N ILE A 2 -22.78 -9.13 71.72
CA ILE A 2 -22.01 -8.34 70.73
C ILE A 2 -20.66 -7.73 71.19
N LYS A 3 -19.55 -8.42 70.88
CA LYS A 3 -18.23 -7.79 70.65
C LYS A 3 -18.03 -7.72 69.13
N SER A 4 -17.79 -6.52 68.62
CA SER A 4 -17.60 -6.22 67.20
C SER A 4 -16.30 -6.80 66.66
N LEU A 5 -16.39 -7.58 65.58
CA LEU A 5 -15.24 -7.88 64.72
C LEU A 5 -15.09 -6.74 63.71
N SER A 6 -14.00 -6.00 63.80
CA SER A 6 -13.56 -5.07 62.77
C SER A 6 -12.79 -5.83 61.69
N THR A 7 -13.41 -6.05 60.54
CA THR A 7 -12.77 -6.61 59.35
C THR A 7 -11.99 -5.51 58.63
N SER A 8 -10.68 -5.53 58.74
CA SER A 8 -9.79 -4.69 57.93
C SER A 8 -9.63 -5.31 56.55
N ALA A 9 -10.29 -4.73 55.54
CA ALA A 9 -10.10 -5.12 54.15
C ALA A 9 -8.77 -4.53 53.63
N PHE A 10 -7.79 -5.40 53.37
CA PHE A 10 -6.62 -5.04 52.58
C PHE A 10 -7.04 -4.90 51.12
N ALA A 11 -7.17 -3.66 50.63
CA ALA A 11 -7.30 -3.38 49.21
C ALA A 11 -5.92 -3.54 48.55
N THR A 12 -5.67 -4.71 47.96
CA THR A 12 -4.48 -4.94 47.14
C THR A 12 -4.69 -4.25 45.79
N THR A 13 -4.11 -3.06 45.63
CA THR A 13 -4.08 -2.35 44.34
C THR A 13 -3.23 -3.14 43.36
N PHE A 14 -3.86 -3.91 42.47
CA PHE A 14 -3.21 -4.45 41.29
C PHE A 14 -2.87 -3.27 40.37
N MET A 15 -1.60 -2.85 40.36
CA MET A 15 -1.09 -2.00 39.28
C MET A 15 -1.03 -2.85 38.01
N LEU A 16 -2.05 -2.71 37.17
CA LEU A 16 -1.98 -3.09 35.77
C LEU A 16 -0.93 -2.20 35.12
N THR A 17 0.30 -2.69 35.01
CA THR A 17 1.28 -2.16 34.07
C THR A 17 0.71 -2.38 32.68
N SER A 18 0.11 -1.33 32.11
CA SER A 18 -0.22 -1.26 30.70
C SER A 18 1.10 -1.33 29.92
N THR A 19 1.51 -2.53 29.51
CA THR A 19 2.51 -2.67 28.45
C THR A 19 1.88 -2.07 27.21
N ILE A 20 2.34 -0.89 26.83
CA ILE A 20 2.11 -0.32 25.51
C ILE A 20 2.81 -1.28 24.55
N VAL A 21 2.08 -2.29 24.07
CA VAL A 21 2.50 -3.06 22.92
C VAL A 21 2.34 -2.10 21.76
N SER A 22 3.44 -1.48 21.35
CA SER A 22 3.53 -0.90 20.01
C SER A 22 3.08 -1.99 19.05
N ALA A 23 1.99 -1.76 18.31
CA ALA A 23 1.65 -2.64 17.20
C ALA A 23 2.88 -2.70 16.29
N ALA A 24 3.37 -3.91 16.00
CA ALA A 24 4.46 -4.08 15.05
C ALA A 24 3.98 -3.62 13.67
N ASP A 25 4.83 -2.90 12.94
CA ASP A 25 4.51 -2.52 11.57
C ASP A 25 4.63 -3.77 10.70
N THR A 26 3.53 -4.21 10.06
CA THR A 26 3.60 -5.30 9.09
C THR A 26 4.32 -4.80 7.83
N ALA A 27 5.55 -5.27 7.65
CA ALA A 27 6.36 -5.04 6.46
C ALA A 27 6.04 -6.08 5.39
N VAL A 28 5.99 -5.63 4.14
CA VAL A 28 5.86 -6.52 2.98
C VAL A 28 7.19 -6.61 2.27
N ILE A 29 7.64 -7.85 2.05
CA ILE A 29 8.85 -8.14 1.29
C ILE A 29 8.43 -8.96 0.07
N THR A 30 8.63 -8.41 -1.11
CA THR A 30 8.38 -9.12 -2.36
C THR A 30 9.71 -9.47 -3.03
N TYR A 31 9.75 -10.59 -3.73
CA TYR A 31 10.93 -11.01 -4.47
C TYR A 31 10.58 -11.93 -5.64
N ASP A 32 11.50 -12.09 -6.58
CA ASP A 32 11.39 -13.06 -7.65
C ASP A 32 12.63 -13.96 -7.79
N LYS A 33 12.73 -14.76 -8.86
CA LYS A 33 13.83 -15.72 -9.05
C LYS A 33 14.80 -15.29 -10.16
N VAL A 34 14.71 -14.05 -10.61
CA VAL A 34 15.53 -13.52 -11.70
C VAL A 34 16.34 -12.36 -11.15
N LEU A 35 17.63 -12.30 -11.50
CA LEU A 35 18.49 -11.18 -11.13
C LEU A 35 18.70 -10.32 -12.38
N ASP A 36 17.76 -9.42 -12.64
CA ASP A 36 17.75 -8.51 -13.79
C ASP A 36 17.57 -7.02 -13.39
N GLY A 37 17.46 -6.75 -12.09
CA GLY A 37 17.22 -5.43 -11.52
C GLY A 37 15.74 -5.06 -11.42
N VAL A 38 14.81 -5.96 -11.76
CA VAL A 38 13.37 -5.72 -11.75
C VAL A 38 12.67 -6.79 -10.92
N ASN A 39 12.11 -6.38 -9.78
CA ASN A 39 11.30 -7.30 -8.99
C ASN A 39 9.88 -7.44 -9.57
N ASN A 40 9.59 -8.62 -10.11
CA ASN A 40 8.27 -8.97 -10.67
C ASN A 40 7.24 -9.41 -9.62
N ASN A 41 7.57 -9.32 -8.32
CA ASN A 41 6.68 -9.61 -7.19
C ASN A 41 6.06 -11.02 -7.20
N THR A 42 6.80 -12.03 -7.70
CA THR A 42 6.27 -13.40 -7.81
C THR A 42 6.07 -14.08 -6.45
N HIS A 43 6.77 -13.62 -5.41
CA HIS A 43 6.62 -14.05 -4.03
C HIS A 43 6.42 -12.83 -3.13
N SER A 44 5.68 -13.01 -2.03
CA SER A 44 5.42 -11.97 -1.04
C SER A 44 5.41 -12.55 0.36
N LEU A 45 6.06 -11.86 1.30
CA LEU A 45 6.13 -12.17 2.72
C LEU A 45 5.50 -11.01 3.49
N SER A 46 4.62 -11.30 4.45
CA SER A 46 4.03 -10.29 5.34
C SER A 46 4.54 -10.54 6.75
N ILE A 47 5.40 -9.66 7.24
CA ILE A 47 6.18 -9.87 8.46
C ILE A 47 5.91 -8.73 9.43
N ASP A 48 5.56 -9.04 10.66
CA ASP A 48 5.47 -8.04 11.72
C ASP A 48 6.88 -7.67 12.14
N VAL A 49 7.34 -6.48 11.73
CA VAL A 49 8.71 -6.02 11.94
C VAL A 49 8.76 -4.99 13.07
N SER A 50 9.82 -5.08 13.85
CA SER A 50 10.18 -4.15 14.91
C SER A 50 11.62 -3.71 14.73
N PHE A 51 11.87 -2.43 15.04
CA PHE A 51 13.20 -1.85 15.07
C PHE A 51 13.63 -1.60 16.51
N SER A 52 14.86 -1.98 16.84
CA SER A 52 15.51 -1.63 18.10
C SER A 52 16.90 -1.05 17.80
N GLY A 53 16.95 0.27 17.57
CA GLY A 53 18.11 0.91 16.98
C GLY A 53 18.33 0.40 15.55
N ASP A 54 19.54 -0.07 15.27
CA ASP A 54 19.93 -0.60 13.96
C ASP A 54 19.49 -2.06 13.75
N VAL A 55 18.91 -2.71 14.76
CA VAL A 55 18.47 -4.11 14.68
C VAL A 55 17.07 -4.19 14.12
N ILE A 56 16.90 -5.05 13.13
CA ILE A 56 15.62 -5.44 12.53
C ILE A 56 15.26 -6.82 13.06
N ALA A 57 14.08 -6.96 13.66
CA ALA A 57 13.56 -8.25 14.08
C ALA A 57 12.07 -8.34 13.71
N GLY A 58 11.66 -9.45 13.13
CA GLY A 58 10.26 -9.67 12.79
C GLY A 58 9.85 -11.13 12.75
N MET A 59 8.55 -11.37 12.80
CA MET A 59 7.97 -12.71 12.78
C MET A 59 6.79 -12.77 11.82
N GLU A 60 6.71 -13.82 11.02
CA GLU A 60 5.52 -14.11 10.22
C GLU A 60 4.54 -14.93 11.09
N GLN A 61 3.39 -14.35 11.42
CA GLN A 61 2.43 -14.96 12.37
C GLN A 61 1.88 -16.32 11.92
N SER A 62 1.82 -16.57 10.60
CA SER A 62 1.22 -17.80 10.05
C SER A 62 2.16 -19.01 10.06
N THR A 63 3.48 -18.79 10.11
CA THR A 63 4.48 -19.85 9.90
C THR A 63 5.54 -19.94 11.01
N ASN A 64 5.54 -19.01 11.97
CA ASN A 64 6.65 -18.81 12.93
C ASN A 64 8.00 -18.56 12.24
N SER A 65 7.99 -18.11 10.98
CA SER A 65 9.22 -17.73 10.28
C SER A 65 9.78 -16.45 10.88
N LEU A 66 11.11 -16.37 10.93
CA LEU A 66 11.82 -15.31 11.63
C LEU A 66 12.58 -14.44 10.64
N LEU A 67 12.45 -13.13 10.79
CA LEU A 67 13.30 -12.14 10.14
C LEU A 67 14.25 -11.54 11.17
N THR A 68 15.54 -11.53 10.87
CA THR A 68 16.55 -10.84 11.68
C THR A 68 17.54 -10.13 10.79
N GLY A 69 17.90 -8.91 11.11
CA GLY A 69 18.87 -8.17 10.32
C GLY A 69 19.33 -6.88 10.96
N LYS A 70 19.96 -6.05 10.14
CA LYS A 70 20.44 -4.73 10.50
C LYS A 70 20.13 -3.69 9.44
N ARG A 71 19.93 -2.46 9.90
CA ARG A 71 19.92 -1.23 9.11
C ARG A 71 21.20 -0.46 9.41
N GLU A 72 21.97 -0.16 8.38
CA GLU A 72 23.09 0.79 8.46
C GLU A 72 22.57 2.17 8.04
N GLU A 73 22.69 3.18 8.92
CA GLU A 73 22.16 4.51 8.66
C GLU A 73 22.91 5.25 7.55
N ALA A 74 22.19 6.06 6.78
CA ALA A 74 22.79 6.94 5.77
C ALA A 74 23.82 7.88 6.42
N GLN A 75 24.94 8.12 5.73
CA GLN A 75 26.04 8.98 6.19
C GLN A 75 26.63 8.56 7.55
N ASN A 76 26.46 7.30 7.96
CA ASN A 76 27.07 6.80 9.18
C ASN A 76 28.61 6.81 9.03
N LEU A 77 29.27 7.68 9.80
CA LEU A 77 30.73 7.86 9.80
C LEU A 77 31.48 6.63 10.32
N PHE A 78 30.81 5.75 11.05
CA PHE A 78 31.40 4.55 11.64
C PHE A 78 31.27 3.33 10.73
N GLU A 79 30.23 3.27 9.89
CA GLU A 79 29.89 2.08 9.08
C GLU A 79 30.03 2.29 7.56
N GLY A 80 30.07 3.53 7.08
CA GLY A 80 30.35 3.83 5.67
C GLY A 80 29.21 3.51 4.70
N ALA A 81 27.95 3.58 5.14
CA ALA A 81 26.76 3.28 4.33
C ALA A 81 26.59 4.18 3.09
N GLY A 82 27.34 5.29 2.98
CA GLY A 82 27.25 6.24 1.87
C GLY A 82 26.04 7.16 2.01
N SER A 83 25.43 7.58 0.90
CA SER A 83 24.32 8.54 0.90
C SER A 83 22.93 7.96 1.18
N GLN A 84 22.82 6.64 1.33
CA GLN A 84 21.56 5.92 1.52
C GLN A 84 21.71 4.94 2.69
N ALA A 85 20.61 4.67 3.39
CA ALA A 85 20.59 3.61 4.38
C ALA A 85 20.68 2.24 3.68
N ARG A 86 21.41 1.30 4.28
CA ARG A 86 21.58 -0.06 3.74
C ARG A 86 20.96 -1.06 4.67
N TYR A 87 20.40 -2.11 4.10
CA TYR A 87 19.67 -3.14 4.82
C TYR A 87 20.30 -4.49 4.52
N ASN A 88 20.59 -5.24 5.58
CA ASN A 88 21.01 -6.64 5.48
C ASN A 88 20.21 -7.46 6.48
N PHE A 89 19.35 -8.34 5.98
CA PHE A 89 18.50 -9.17 6.82
C PHE A 89 18.37 -10.58 6.27
N VAL A 90 18.04 -11.50 7.17
CA VAL A 90 17.86 -12.92 6.89
C VAL A 90 16.45 -13.30 7.27
N TYR A 91 15.75 -13.92 6.32
CA TYR A 91 14.47 -14.57 6.56
C TYR A 91 14.70 -16.08 6.69
N ARG A 92 14.24 -16.67 7.78
CA ARG A 92 14.32 -18.11 8.05
C ARG A 92 12.92 -18.69 8.12
N ASP A 93 12.64 -19.63 7.24
CA ASP A 93 11.40 -20.41 7.21
C ASP A 93 11.72 -21.91 7.19
N ASN A 94 10.68 -22.75 7.06
CA ASN A 94 10.84 -24.21 6.99
C ASN A 94 11.58 -24.69 5.72
N SER A 95 11.74 -23.84 4.71
CA SER A 95 12.46 -24.14 3.45
C SER A 95 13.95 -23.76 3.50
N GLY A 96 14.36 -22.97 4.50
CA GLY A 96 15.75 -22.58 4.73
C GLY A 96 15.93 -21.09 4.98
N GLU A 97 17.15 -20.61 4.77
CA GLU A 97 17.50 -19.20 4.94
C GLU A 97 17.51 -18.48 3.60
N LYS A 98 17.03 -17.23 3.60
CA LYS A 98 17.13 -16.28 2.50
C LYS A 98 17.80 -15.01 3.02
N TRP A 99 18.90 -14.59 2.41
CA TRP A 99 19.65 -13.39 2.77
C TRP A 99 19.28 -12.26 1.81
N PHE A 100 18.98 -11.08 2.34
CA PHE A 100 18.56 -9.92 1.57
C PHE A 100 19.54 -8.78 1.83
N VAL A 101 20.03 -8.16 0.75
CA VAL A 101 20.96 -7.03 0.81
C VAL A 101 20.48 -5.94 -0.13
N GLY A 102 20.15 -4.77 0.41
CA GLY A 102 19.58 -3.67 -0.37
C GLY A 102 19.86 -2.30 0.23
N ALA A 103 19.40 -1.27 -0.47
CA ALA A 103 19.50 0.12 -0.04
C ALA A 103 18.13 0.80 -0.15
N GLU A 104 17.90 1.76 0.75
CA GLU A 104 16.68 2.56 0.77
C GLU A 104 16.80 3.77 -0.16
N ASN A 105 15.79 3.95 -1.01
CA ASN A 105 15.65 5.12 -1.85
C ASN A 105 14.99 6.29 -1.10
N ALA A 106 14.88 7.45 -1.76
CA ALA A 106 14.29 8.65 -1.15
C ALA A 106 12.79 8.49 -0.77
N SER A 107 12.12 7.47 -1.29
CA SER A 107 10.71 7.16 -1.03
C SER A 107 10.52 6.18 0.13
N GLY A 108 11.60 5.74 0.78
CA GLY A 108 11.58 4.73 1.85
C GLY A 108 11.49 3.29 1.35
N LEU A 109 11.57 3.08 0.03
CA LEU A 109 11.58 1.74 -0.56
C LEU A 109 13.00 1.16 -0.50
N ILE A 110 13.11 -0.04 0.02
CA ILE A 110 14.35 -0.81 -0.01
C ILE A 110 14.30 -1.71 -1.23
N SER A 111 15.32 -1.64 -2.07
CA SER A 111 15.51 -2.57 -3.19
C SER A 111 16.90 -3.17 -3.18
N GLY A 112 17.03 -4.37 -3.73
CA GLY A 112 18.31 -5.04 -3.83
C GLY A 112 18.20 -6.48 -4.28
N THR A 113 19.16 -7.29 -3.85
CA THR A 113 19.27 -8.69 -4.22
C THR A 113 19.02 -9.59 -3.02
N TRP A 114 18.30 -10.68 -3.24
CA TRP A 114 18.22 -11.77 -2.27
C TRP A 114 19.01 -12.99 -2.76
N TYR A 115 19.43 -13.80 -1.81
CA TYR A 115 20.19 -15.03 -2.01
C TYR A 115 19.54 -16.15 -1.20
N GLY A 116 19.42 -17.34 -1.79
CA GLY A 116 18.91 -18.55 -1.14
C GLY A 116 19.97 -19.63 -1.02
N ALA A 117 19.60 -20.72 -0.34
CA ALA A 117 20.40 -21.93 -0.36
C ALA A 117 20.60 -22.44 -1.80
N ASN A 118 21.77 -23.03 -2.09
CA ASN A 118 22.12 -23.62 -3.39
C ASN A 118 22.34 -22.62 -4.56
N GLY A 119 22.58 -21.34 -4.27
CA GLY A 119 22.92 -20.34 -5.29
C GLY A 119 21.71 -19.68 -5.95
N ASP A 120 20.51 -19.96 -5.45
CA ASP A 120 19.30 -19.20 -5.80
C ASP A 120 19.52 -17.72 -5.49
N LYS A 121 18.99 -16.86 -6.36
CA LYS A 121 19.06 -15.41 -6.21
C LYS A 121 18.02 -14.73 -7.08
N GLY A 122 17.68 -13.50 -6.72
CA GLY A 122 16.83 -12.65 -7.54
C GLY A 122 16.73 -11.25 -6.97
N ASP A 123 15.85 -10.44 -7.55
CA ASP A 123 15.58 -9.10 -7.07
C ASP A 123 14.53 -9.10 -5.96
N PHE A 124 14.65 -8.17 -5.02
CA PHE A 124 13.64 -7.96 -3.98
C PHE A 124 13.35 -6.48 -3.78
N THR A 125 12.16 -6.25 -3.24
CA THR A 125 11.79 -4.97 -2.64
C THR A 125 11.18 -5.20 -1.27
N ALA A 126 11.52 -4.35 -0.32
CA ALA A 126 10.99 -4.38 1.03
C ALA A 126 10.62 -2.98 1.47
N ASN A 127 9.66 -2.89 2.38
CA ASN A 127 9.40 -1.65 3.06
C ASN A 127 9.15 -1.90 4.55
N PHE A 128 10.12 -1.46 5.36
CA PHE A 128 10.06 -1.60 6.81
C PHE A 128 9.58 -0.34 7.53
N SER A 129 9.63 0.81 6.87
CA SER A 129 9.16 2.07 7.46
C SER A 129 8.60 2.96 6.36
N CYS A 130 7.28 3.15 6.36
CA CYS A 130 6.67 4.22 5.60
C CYS A 130 6.79 5.53 6.37
N PRO A 131 7.62 6.49 5.92
CA PRO A 131 7.80 7.75 6.64
C PRO A 131 6.52 8.60 6.68
N SER A 132 5.57 8.32 5.80
CA SER A 132 4.31 9.07 5.69
C SER A 132 3.19 8.45 6.55
N PRO A 133 2.39 9.29 7.25
CA PRO A 133 1.13 8.86 7.86
C PRO A 133 0.05 8.53 6.81
N LEU A 134 0.16 9.13 5.62
CA LEU A 134 -0.69 8.83 4.47
C LEU A 134 -0.09 7.70 3.62
N PRO A 135 -0.91 6.82 3.03
CA PRO A 135 -0.40 5.73 2.24
C PRO A 135 0.37 6.19 1.01
N SER A 136 1.43 5.46 0.70
CA SER A 136 2.16 5.54 -0.56
C SER A 136 2.41 4.14 -1.12
N TYR A 137 3.22 4.02 -2.18
CA TYR A 137 3.74 2.74 -2.66
C TYR A 137 4.21 1.84 -1.52
N CYS A 138 4.99 2.39 -0.59
CA CYS A 138 5.61 1.65 0.50
C CYS A 138 4.56 0.89 1.35
N SER A 139 3.40 1.49 1.62
CA SER A 139 2.35 0.92 2.48
C SER A 139 1.32 0.08 1.72
N THR A 140 1.50 -0.09 0.41
CA THR A 140 0.55 -0.79 -0.45
C THR A 140 0.84 -2.29 -0.39
N LEU A 141 -0.09 -3.07 0.17
CA LEU A 141 -0.01 -4.53 0.19
C LEU A 141 -0.37 -5.11 -1.18
N ASN A 142 -1.47 -4.63 -1.76
CA ASN A 142 -1.95 -5.10 -3.04
C ASN A 142 -2.82 -4.03 -3.72
N MET A 143 -2.85 -4.05 -5.05
CA MET A 143 -3.85 -3.37 -5.84
C MET A 143 -4.44 -4.37 -6.84
N THR A 144 -5.76 -4.52 -6.79
CA THR A 144 -6.49 -5.40 -7.72
C THR A 144 -7.48 -4.55 -8.50
N ALA A 145 -7.31 -4.52 -9.82
CA ALA A 145 -8.28 -3.95 -10.74
C ALA A 145 -9.32 -4.99 -11.14
N ASP A 146 -10.54 -4.56 -11.43
CA ASP A 146 -11.56 -5.43 -12.03
C ASP A 146 -11.05 -5.98 -13.38
N ALA A 147 -11.46 -7.20 -13.76
CA ALA A 147 -10.93 -7.92 -14.92
C ALA A 147 -11.07 -7.17 -16.26
N ILE A 148 -11.97 -6.20 -16.34
CA ILE A 148 -12.15 -5.35 -17.53
C ILE A 148 -10.93 -4.45 -17.81
N PHE A 149 -10.02 -4.30 -16.85
CA PHE A 149 -8.77 -3.53 -16.97
C PHE A 149 -7.56 -4.40 -17.34
N SER A 150 -7.72 -5.70 -17.61
CA SER A 150 -6.61 -6.62 -17.90
C SER A 150 -6.79 -7.42 -19.20
N GLY A 151 -7.54 -6.87 -20.16
CA GLY A 151 -7.86 -7.48 -21.45
C GLY A 151 -6.86 -7.21 -22.57
N SER A 152 -7.23 -7.55 -23.81
CA SER A 152 -6.47 -7.21 -25.01
C SER A 152 -6.63 -5.74 -25.40
N GLY A 153 -5.80 -5.23 -26.31
CA GLY A 153 -5.92 -3.86 -26.81
C GLY A 153 -5.50 -2.80 -25.79
N LEU A 154 -6.39 -1.87 -25.48
CA LEU A 154 -6.13 -0.71 -24.61
C LEU A 154 -6.71 -0.89 -23.19
N ASN A 155 -7.12 -2.11 -22.82
CA ASN A 155 -7.47 -2.43 -21.45
C ASN A 155 -6.19 -2.70 -20.65
N TYR A 156 -5.92 -1.87 -19.65
CA TYR A 156 -4.64 -1.88 -18.99
C TYR A 156 -4.73 -1.38 -17.55
N SER A 157 -4.10 -2.12 -16.64
CA SER A 157 -3.74 -1.66 -15.30
C SER A 157 -2.23 -1.58 -15.18
N ARG A 158 -1.71 -0.42 -14.78
CA ARG A 158 -0.27 -0.26 -14.56
C ARG A 158 0.18 -1.07 -13.35
N ALA A 159 1.32 -1.74 -13.50
CA ALA A 159 2.00 -2.37 -12.37
C ALA A 159 2.32 -1.32 -11.29
N ILE A 160 2.26 -1.72 -10.03
CA ILE A 160 2.56 -0.84 -8.91
C ILE A 160 4.09 -0.59 -8.88
N ASP A 161 4.49 0.68 -8.82
CA ASP A 161 5.88 1.10 -8.71
C ASP A 161 6.05 2.23 -7.68
N GLU A 162 7.27 2.74 -7.50
CA GLU A 162 7.60 3.81 -6.56
C GLU A 162 6.81 5.12 -6.75
N SER A 163 6.20 5.32 -7.94
CA SER A 163 5.36 6.48 -8.22
C SER A 163 3.90 6.28 -7.79
N PHE A 164 3.52 5.05 -7.40
CA PHE A 164 2.18 4.73 -6.94
C PHE A 164 1.78 5.60 -5.74
N LEU A 165 0.59 6.21 -5.83
CA LEU A 165 0.02 7.15 -4.85
C LEU A 165 0.78 8.47 -4.68
N GLN A 166 1.78 8.76 -5.52
CA GLN A 166 2.49 10.04 -5.50
C GLN A 166 1.59 11.19 -5.98
N ASP A 167 1.66 12.34 -5.30
CA ASP A 167 1.01 13.57 -5.78
C ASP A 167 1.76 14.14 -7.00
N SER A 168 1.40 13.66 -8.21
CA SER A 168 2.01 14.06 -9.48
C SER A 168 0.95 14.33 -10.57
N ASN A 169 1.15 15.40 -11.34
CA ASN A 169 0.33 15.71 -12.52
C ASN A 169 0.84 15.03 -13.81
N ASP A 170 1.88 14.20 -13.73
CA ASP A 170 2.38 13.43 -14.87
C ASP A 170 1.52 12.16 -15.07
N PRO A 171 0.77 12.03 -16.18
CA PRO A 171 -0.10 10.87 -16.42
C PRO A 171 0.67 9.56 -16.62
N ASN A 172 2.00 9.63 -16.83
CA ASN A 172 2.86 8.46 -16.92
C ASN A 172 3.28 7.92 -15.55
N LYS A 173 2.89 8.57 -14.46
CA LYS A 173 3.21 8.19 -13.07
C LYS A 173 1.95 7.88 -12.26
N GLY A 174 2.12 7.15 -11.16
CA GLY A 174 1.06 6.81 -10.23
C GLY A 174 0.11 5.72 -10.70
N LEU A 175 -1.02 5.62 -10.01
CA LEU A 175 -2.10 4.69 -10.34
C LEU A 175 -2.62 4.98 -11.75
N TYR A 176 -2.87 3.92 -12.53
CA TYR A 176 -3.47 4.00 -13.85
C TYR A 176 -4.29 2.76 -14.17
N VAL A 177 -5.57 2.93 -14.48
CA VAL A 177 -6.42 1.90 -15.06
C VAL A 177 -7.21 2.45 -16.24
N GLN A 178 -7.31 1.67 -17.31
CA GLN A 178 -8.04 2.01 -18.52
C GLN A 178 -8.79 0.79 -19.06
N SER A 179 -10.03 1.00 -19.47
CA SER A 179 -10.80 0.04 -20.25
C SER A 179 -11.38 0.73 -21.49
N ASP A 180 -11.11 0.13 -22.65
CA ASP A 180 -11.54 0.60 -23.97
C ASP A 180 -12.59 -0.33 -24.62
N ASP A 181 -12.85 -1.50 -24.03
CA ASP A 181 -13.78 -2.51 -24.54
C ASP A 181 -15.26 -2.22 -24.26
N GLY A 182 -15.57 -1.09 -23.63
CA GLY A 182 -16.94 -0.62 -23.42
C GLY A 182 -17.53 -1.04 -22.07
N GLY A 183 -17.31 -0.21 -21.05
CA GLY A 183 -18.32 0.47 -20.21
C GLY A 183 -19.40 -0.28 -19.48
N LEU A 184 -19.54 -1.58 -19.66
CA LEU A 184 -20.52 -2.38 -18.94
C LEU A 184 -19.90 -3.69 -18.47
N PRO A 185 -20.21 -4.12 -17.23
CA PRO A 185 -21.11 -3.46 -16.27
C PRO A 185 -20.40 -2.35 -15.46
N PHE A 186 -21.07 -1.21 -15.27
CA PHE A 186 -20.79 -0.33 -14.13
C PHE A 186 -21.44 -0.92 -12.85
N PRO A 187 -20.88 -0.66 -11.66
CA PRO A 187 -19.63 0.06 -11.41
C PRO A 187 -18.39 -0.81 -11.68
N MET A 188 -17.32 -0.19 -12.18
CA MET A 188 -16.03 -0.87 -12.41
C MET A 188 -14.90 -0.04 -11.82
N GLY A 189 -13.90 -0.70 -11.24
CA GLY A 189 -12.80 0.00 -10.62
C GLY A 189 -11.70 -0.89 -10.11
N PHE A 190 -11.11 -0.45 -9.00
CA PHE A 190 -10.00 -1.15 -8.37
C PHE A 190 -10.13 -1.03 -6.85
N ASN A 191 -9.51 -1.98 -6.17
CA ASN A 191 -9.31 -1.94 -4.74
C ASN A 191 -7.82 -1.88 -4.40
N ILE A 192 -7.51 -1.22 -3.30
CA ILE A 192 -6.15 -1.11 -2.77
C ILE A 192 -6.21 -1.55 -1.31
N GLU A 193 -5.31 -2.45 -0.96
CA GLU A 193 -5.10 -2.93 0.40
C GLU A 193 -3.78 -2.35 0.92
N PHE A 194 -3.82 -1.87 2.15
CA PHE A 194 -2.69 -1.25 2.82
C PHE A 194 -2.24 -2.09 4.01
N THR A 195 -0.96 -2.00 4.33
CA THR A 195 -0.37 -2.70 5.47
C THR A 195 -0.86 -2.17 6.81
N LYS A 196 -1.32 -0.91 6.85
CA LYS A 196 -1.84 -0.25 8.05
C LYS A 196 -3.10 0.54 7.78
N THR A 197 -3.86 0.75 8.85
CA THR A 197 -4.97 1.68 8.83
C THR A 197 -4.44 3.11 8.77
N PHE A 198 -5.05 3.94 7.94
CA PHE A 198 -4.77 5.36 7.83
C PHE A 198 -6.08 6.14 7.91
N THR A 199 -5.98 7.43 8.23
CA THR A 199 -7.13 8.34 8.20
C THR A 199 -6.92 9.35 7.07
N LEU A 200 -7.90 9.46 6.17
CA LEU A 200 -7.91 10.48 5.13
C LEU A 200 -9.16 11.34 5.23
N GLN A 201 -9.07 12.57 4.75
CA GLN A 201 -10.23 13.45 4.54
C GLN A 201 -10.31 13.94 3.10
N SER A 202 -9.18 13.97 2.40
CA SER A 202 -9.08 14.41 1.01
C SER A 202 -8.19 13.48 0.19
N PHE A 203 -8.42 13.49 -1.11
CA PHE A 203 -7.59 12.79 -2.07
C PHE A 203 -7.68 13.47 -3.43
N LYS A 204 -6.61 13.38 -4.21
CA LYS A 204 -6.65 13.75 -5.62
C LYS A 204 -6.87 12.52 -6.47
N PHE A 205 -7.71 12.65 -7.49
CA PHE A 205 -7.98 11.58 -8.44
C PHE A 205 -8.27 12.17 -9.82
N GLY A 206 -7.96 11.41 -10.87
CA GLY A 206 -7.94 11.92 -12.22
C GLY A 206 -8.71 11.09 -13.22
N THR A 207 -9.13 11.76 -14.28
CA THR A 207 -9.67 11.16 -15.50
C THR A 207 -9.10 11.88 -16.73
N TYR A 208 -9.59 11.50 -17.90
CA TYR A 208 -9.14 12.00 -19.19
C TYR A 208 -10.31 12.20 -20.14
N ASN A 209 -10.18 13.18 -21.02
CA ASN A 209 -11.00 13.30 -22.22
C ASN A 209 -10.10 13.07 -23.44
N ASN A 210 -10.50 12.15 -24.32
CA ASN A 210 -9.77 11.77 -25.53
C ASN A 210 -10.15 12.59 -26.77
N GLY A 211 -10.98 13.63 -26.62
CA GLY A 211 -11.64 14.34 -27.71
C GLY A 211 -13.01 13.75 -28.10
N GLN A 212 -13.44 12.66 -27.46
CA GLN A 212 -14.72 11.98 -27.74
C GLN A 212 -15.65 11.93 -26.51
N GLY A 213 -15.27 12.61 -25.43
CA GLY A 213 -16.01 12.61 -24.16
C GLY A 213 -15.10 12.35 -22.97
N THR A 214 -15.64 12.55 -21.77
CA THR A 214 -14.92 12.30 -20.52
C THR A 214 -15.01 10.82 -20.16
N ARG A 215 -13.87 10.17 -19.97
CA ARG A 215 -13.74 8.73 -19.74
C ARG A 215 -14.32 8.28 -18.40
N ALA A 216 -14.21 9.06 -17.34
CA ALA A 216 -14.96 8.82 -16.10
C ALA A 216 -15.68 10.11 -15.72
N THR A 217 -17.01 10.08 -15.68
CA THR A 217 -17.80 11.26 -15.29
C THR A 217 -18.05 11.31 -13.79
N GLY A 218 -18.08 10.15 -13.14
CA GLY A 218 -18.21 10.04 -11.69
C GLY A 218 -17.69 8.72 -11.17
N PHE A 219 -17.54 8.65 -9.86
CA PHE A 219 -17.04 7.48 -9.15
C PHE A 219 -17.54 7.45 -7.71
N THR A 220 -17.42 6.28 -7.09
CA THR A 220 -17.63 6.07 -5.65
C THR A 220 -16.29 5.85 -4.96
N PHE A 221 -16.20 6.32 -3.71
CA PHE A 221 -15.14 5.96 -2.78
C PHE A 221 -15.76 5.06 -1.70
N GLU A 222 -15.31 3.80 -1.67
CA GLU A 222 -15.80 2.77 -0.78
C GLU A 222 -14.67 2.29 0.13
N VAL A 223 -15.01 1.82 1.32
CA VAL A 223 -14.07 1.19 2.25
C VAL A 223 -14.59 -0.17 2.69
N TRP A 224 -13.68 -1.06 3.07
CA TRP A 224 -14.06 -2.38 3.58
C TRP A 224 -14.38 -2.29 5.08
N GLU A 225 -15.65 -2.44 5.44
CA GLU A 225 -16.13 -2.42 6.83
C GLU A 225 -17.11 -3.57 7.04
N ASN A 226 -17.04 -4.25 8.20
CA ASN A 226 -17.97 -5.32 8.55
C ASN A 226 -18.14 -6.40 7.46
N ASN A 227 -17.02 -6.79 6.82
CA ASN A 227 -16.98 -7.75 5.70
C ASN A 227 -17.75 -7.33 4.44
N GLY A 228 -17.90 -6.02 4.19
CA GLY A 228 -18.49 -5.51 2.96
C GLY A 228 -17.92 -4.16 2.53
N TRP A 229 -18.17 -3.80 1.28
CA TRP A 229 -17.87 -2.45 0.77
C TRP A 229 -18.95 -1.48 1.23
N VAL A 230 -18.52 -0.40 1.90
CA VAL A 230 -19.39 0.68 2.37
C VAL A 230 -19.00 1.97 1.64
N ASN A 231 -19.95 2.55 0.91
CA ASN A 231 -19.76 3.83 0.23
C ASN A 231 -19.60 4.97 1.26
N LYS A 232 -18.50 5.73 1.14
CA LYS A 232 -18.21 6.92 1.96
C LYS A 232 -18.31 8.22 1.17
N GLY A 233 -18.44 8.14 -0.16
CA GLY A 233 -18.63 9.29 -1.02
C GLY A 233 -18.94 8.91 -2.45
N THR A 234 -19.75 9.74 -3.11
CA THR A 234 -20.01 9.69 -4.55
C THR A 234 -19.62 11.03 -5.13
N PHE A 235 -18.75 11.01 -6.13
CA PHE A 235 -18.11 12.19 -6.69
C PHE A 235 -18.31 12.24 -8.19
N ASN A 236 -18.30 13.46 -8.74
CA ASN A 236 -18.31 13.69 -10.18
C ASN A 236 -17.08 14.49 -10.56
N PHE A 237 -16.46 14.12 -11.67
CA PHE A 237 -15.44 14.95 -12.29
C PHE A 237 -16.09 16.17 -12.93
N ASN A 238 -15.37 17.29 -12.97
CA ASN A 238 -15.81 18.41 -13.79
C ASN A 238 -15.81 18.02 -15.27
N ALA A 239 -16.78 18.55 -16.02
CA ALA A 239 -16.87 18.32 -17.46
C ALA A 239 -15.60 18.83 -18.17
N LEU A 240 -15.03 18.00 -19.04
CA LEU A 240 -13.87 18.35 -19.85
C LEU A 240 -14.31 18.76 -21.26
N PRO A 241 -14.11 20.02 -21.69
CA PRO A 241 -14.60 20.49 -23.00
C PRO A 241 -13.79 19.96 -24.20
N SER A 242 -12.56 19.50 -23.98
CA SER A 242 -11.64 19.07 -25.03
C SER A 242 -10.66 18.02 -24.52
N LYS A 243 -9.79 17.52 -25.41
CA LYS A 243 -8.78 16.50 -25.11
C LYS A 243 -7.80 16.99 -24.05
N GLN A 244 -7.90 16.46 -22.83
CA GLN A 244 -7.03 16.83 -21.72
C GLN A 244 -7.09 15.81 -20.58
N TRP A 245 -6.00 15.76 -19.82
CA TRP A 245 -5.95 15.08 -18.52
C TRP A 245 -6.43 16.04 -17.44
N ILE A 246 -7.22 15.54 -16.50
CA ILE A 246 -7.56 16.28 -15.29
C ILE A 246 -7.27 15.44 -14.07
N ARG A 247 -6.83 16.11 -13.01
CA ARG A 247 -6.75 15.55 -11.67
C ARG A 247 -7.30 16.59 -10.70
N GLN A 248 -8.25 16.16 -9.87
CA GLN A 248 -9.02 17.04 -9.00
C GLN A 248 -8.92 16.54 -7.58
N GLU A 249 -8.96 17.48 -6.64
CA GLU A 249 -9.08 17.16 -5.23
C GLU A 249 -10.55 16.96 -4.87
N PHE A 250 -10.81 15.88 -4.14
CA PHE A 250 -12.11 15.51 -3.62
C PHE A 250 -12.01 15.39 -2.09
N SER A 251 -13.04 15.86 -1.40
CA SER A 251 -13.11 15.82 0.06
C SER A 251 -14.25 14.93 0.51
N LEU A 252 -13.97 14.04 1.46
CA LEU A 252 -14.97 13.26 2.17
C LEU A 252 -15.71 14.14 3.18
N SER A 253 -16.99 13.86 3.41
CA SER A 253 -17.81 14.64 4.36
C SER A 253 -17.31 14.54 5.81
N THR A 254 -16.67 13.42 6.14
CA THR A 254 -15.99 13.17 7.42
C THR A 254 -14.67 12.44 7.16
N PRO A 255 -13.66 12.58 8.04
CA PRO A 255 -12.48 11.74 7.99
C PRO A 255 -12.85 10.25 8.00
N VAL A 256 -12.21 9.46 7.15
CA VAL A 256 -12.43 8.02 7.02
C VAL A 256 -11.16 7.30 7.43
N THR A 257 -11.30 6.36 8.36
CA THR A 257 -10.20 5.53 8.87
C THR A 257 -10.35 4.11 8.31
N THR A 258 -9.37 3.64 7.52
CA THR A 258 -9.45 2.34 6.83
C THR A 258 -8.06 1.81 6.47
N SER A 259 -7.93 0.50 6.23
CA SER A 259 -6.76 -0.14 5.60
C SER A 259 -7.06 -0.67 4.20
N LYS A 260 -8.30 -0.53 3.72
CA LYS A 260 -8.73 -1.08 2.44
C LYS A 260 -9.79 -0.18 1.79
N ILE A 261 -9.50 0.24 0.56
CA ILE A 261 -10.38 1.13 -0.22
C ILE A 261 -10.75 0.49 -1.55
N ARG A 262 -11.87 0.93 -2.11
CA ARG A 262 -12.25 0.70 -3.49
C ARG A 262 -12.71 2.00 -4.10
N ILE A 263 -12.23 2.27 -5.32
CA ILE A 263 -12.73 3.37 -6.14
C ILE A 263 -13.32 2.75 -7.39
N ALA A 264 -14.59 3.04 -7.66
CA ALA A 264 -15.29 2.50 -8.81
C ALA A 264 -15.97 3.61 -9.61
N ALA A 265 -15.64 3.68 -10.90
CA ALA A 265 -16.33 4.55 -11.84
C ALA A 265 -17.81 4.18 -11.91
N THR A 266 -18.67 5.19 -11.95
CA THR A 266 -20.14 5.05 -12.04
C THR A 266 -20.71 5.47 -13.38
N GLY A 267 -19.89 6.07 -14.24
CA GLY A 267 -20.32 6.52 -15.54
C GLY A 267 -19.20 7.06 -16.41
N THR A 268 -19.52 7.20 -17.69
CA THR A 268 -18.68 7.75 -18.73
C THR A 268 -19.54 8.54 -19.71
N SER A 269 -18.93 9.48 -20.42
CA SER A 269 -19.55 10.24 -21.50
C SER A 269 -18.82 10.02 -22.83
N ASP A 270 -17.91 9.03 -22.91
CA ASP A 270 -17.29 8.65 -24.17
C ASP A 270 -18.32 7.95 -25.06
N PHE A 271 -18.63 8.58 -26.19
CA PHE A 271 -19.69 8.13 -27.10
C PHE A 271 -19.27 6.98 -28.02
N TYR A 272 -18.04 6.46 -27.89
CA TYR A 272 -17.53 5.37 -28.70
C TYR A 272 -17.64 4.02 -27.97
N ASN A 273 -18.28 3.03 -28.62
CA ASN A 273 -18.39 1.63 -28.16
C ASN A 273 -18.87 1.42 -26.71
N GLY A 274 -19.96 2.05 -26.30
CA GLY A 274 -20.63 1.68 -25.03
C GLY A 274 -19.92 2.15 -23.76
N GLY A 275 -18.92 3.02 -23.88
CA GLY A 275 -18.38 3.80 -22.77
C GLY A 275 -16.98 3.37 -22.33
N ARG A 276 -15.97 4.19 -22.53
CA ARG A 276 -14.61 3.87 -22.10
C ARG A 276 -14.31 4.51 -20.76
N VAL A 277 -13.56 3.82 -19.91
CA VAL A 277 -13.19 4.31 -18.57
C VAL A 277 -11.69 4.50 -18.47
N LEU A 278 -11.28 5.60 -17.86
CA LEU A 278 -9.90 5.86 -17.52
C LEU A 278 -9.85 6.62 -16.20
N MET A 279 -9.09 6.06 -15.27
CA MET A 279 -8.88 6.55 -13.93
C MET A 279 -7.39 6.55 -13.62
N TRP A 280 -6.87 7.66 -13.09
CA TRP A 280 -5.42 7.80 -12.88
C TRP A 280 -5.08 8.73 -11.71
N GLY A 281 -3.82 8.68 -11.29
CA GLY A 281 -3.21 9.72 -10.45
C GLY A 281 -3.79 9.83 -9.04
N LEU A 282 -4.29 8.72 -8.47
CA LEU A 282 -4.74 8.71 -7.07
C LEU A 282 -3.60 9.15 -6.14
N SER A 283 -3.88 10.05 -5.20
CA SER A 283 -2.96 10.44 -4.11
C SER A 283 -3.77 10.96 -2.91
N PHE A 284 -3.26 10.78 -1.69
CA PHE A 284 -3.99 11.15 -0.46
C PHE A 284 -3.45 12.46 0.14
N HIS A 285 -4.34 13.20 0.82
CA HIS A 285 -4.06 14.49 1.47
C HIS A 285 -4.74 14.59 2.84
#